data_AF-A0A4Y7SKM9-F1
#
_entry.id   AF-A0A4Y7SKM9-F1
#
_cell.length_a   1.000
_cell.length_b   1.000
_cell.length_c   1.000
_cell.angle_alpha   90.00
_cell.angle_beta   90.00
_cell.angle_gamma   90.00
#
_symmetry.space_group_name_H-M   'P 1'
#
loop_
_entity.id
_entity.type
_entity.pdbx_description
1 polymer ?
#
loop_
_entity_poly.entity_id
_entity_poly.type
_entity_poly.pdbx_seq_one_letter_code
_entity_poly.pdbx_strand_id
1 'polypeptide(L)'
;MFMNGDEPSLEKIPGEFDVGCPLWGNMPAVDLVRLSANEDDEHKDLSLAFAAEELKLVFQQYISSESISIEAAQAEYDRVRQAPSRRDFRDRMYLLPFGATNAHFNFPNTSLFSSPGKWLLTDFADPLEGWQVEEVIRVGKSYNAQPEDVYGCLYFFLSEQLRLFSQRIRRLSMSFRVFTLNARDLPQLIQSGTFAPTGLDSTARFDRIEVSNILDPNYLGLKATLGSWAPLLSQQKYAAVVGYFMNWFVVQKDGRVAGARQQVLHEAVKQMAGRLKKTFDREVLTMGTMDAAMIQALSDADALYENSKPFSQFMSGQGLKDVLKTTGLSLRDTHRLVPHRLKVPLSAPSNALPNFPDEDNWYFNTKLTHFTWVERYNRTNENRRDNSACEADMTTPD
;
A
#
# COMPACT_ATOMS: atom_id res chain seq x y z
N MET A 1 -26.46 15.63 28.52
CA MET A 1 -26.30 16.91 27.80
C MET A 1 -25.14 16.70 26.85
N PHE A 2 -25.48 16.31 25.62
CA PHE A 2 -24.54 15.94 24.58
C PHE A 2 -23.90 17.22 24.05
N MET A 3 -22.60 17.37 24.24
CA MET A 3 -21.81 18.35 23.50
C MET A 3 -21.32 17.64 22.26
N ASN A 4 -21.92 18.00 21.13
CA ASN A 4 -21.34 17.85 19.80
C ASN A 4 -19.94 18.47 19.85
N GLY A 5 -18.92 17.64 19.92
CA GLY A 5 -17.56 18.05 19.61
C GLY A 5 -17.40 17.93 18.12
N ASP A 6 -17.45 19.06 17.43
CA ASP A 6 -16.99 19.18 16.05
C ASP A 6 -15.62 18.51 15.94
N GLU A 7 -15.54 17.48 15.09
CA GLU A 7 -14.25 16.98 14.62
C GLU A 7 -13.48 18.18 14.06
N PRO A 8 -12.20 18.37 14.43
CA PRO A 8 -11.38 19.26 13.66
C PRO A 8 -11.31 18.63 12.27
N SER A 9 -12.00 19.26 11.31
CA SER A 9 -11.69 19.08 9.90
C SER A 9 -10.18 19.14 9.81
N LEU A 10 -9.56 18.05 9.36
CA LEU A 10 -8.16 18.06 8.96
C LEU A 10 -8.06 19.16 7.90
N GLU A 11 -7.72 20.37 8.33
CA GLU A 11 -7.20 21.40 7.46
C GLU A 11 -5.95 20.76 6.88
N LYS A 12 -6.10 20.19 5.67
CA LYS A 12 -5.00 19.75 4.84
C LYS A 12 -3.99 20.88 4.89
N ILE A 13 -2.81 20.59 5.42
CA ILE A 13 -1.70 21.53 5.42
C ILE A 13 -1.53 21.96 3.95
N PRO A 14 -1.64 23.25 3.61
CA PRO A 14 -1.52 23.70 2.23
C PRO A 14 -0.12 23.32 1.72
N GLY A 15 -0.05 22.40 0.75
CA GLY A 15 1.21 21.93 0.18
C GLY A 15 1.53 20.45 0.38
N GLU A 16 0.61 19.64 0.88
CA GLU A 16 0.70 18.18 0.73
C GLU A 16 0.72 17.83 -0.77
N PHE A 17 1.89 17.51 -1.29
CA PHE A 17 2.01 16.77 -2.52
C PHE A 17 1.49 15.35 -2.23
N ASP A 18 0.18 15.15 -2.38
CA ASP A 18 -0.45 13.83 -2.44
C ASP A 18 0.04 13.18 -3.75
N VAL A 19 1.26 12.66 -3.74
CA VAL A 19 1.86 11.99 -4.91
C VAL A 19 1.20 10.62 -5.00
N GLY A 20 0.25 10.46 -5.93
CA GLY A 20 -0.33 9.18 -6.34
C GLY A 20 -0.86 8.30 -5.22
N CYS A 21 -2.11 8.51 -4.83
CA CYS A 21 -2.81 7.55 -3.97
C CYS A 21 -3.34 6.39 -4.84
N PRO A 22 -2.99 5.12 -4.54
CA PRO A 22 -3.64 4.01 -5.20
C PRO A 22 -5.15 4.06 -4.97
N LEU A 23 -5.91 3.53 -5.93
CA LEU A 23 -7.38 3.58 -5.95
C LEU A 23 -8.02 3.10 -4.63
N TRP A 24 -7.35 2.22 -3.88
CA TRP A 24 -7.87 1.56 -2.68
C TRP A 24 -6.91 1.56 -1.48
N GLY A 25 -6.11 2.63 -1.31
CA GLY A 25 -5.18 2.78 -0.18
C GLY A 25 -3.72 2.64 -0.58
N ASN A 26 -2.80 2.76 0.36
CA ASN A 26 -1.40 3.12 0.06
C ASN A 26 -0.40 1.94 0.12
N MET A 27 -0.90 0.71 0.05
CA MET A 27 -0.09 -0.52 0.04
C MET A 27 -0.05 -1.16 -1.35
N PRO A 28 1.07 -1.81 -1.72
CA PRO A 28 1.12 -2.61 -2.93
C PRO A 28 0.12 -3.77 -2.83
N ALA A 29 -0.40 -4.22 -3.96
CA ALA A 29 -1.27 -5.38 -4.02
C ALA A 29 -0.51 -6.63 -3.54
N VAL A 30 -1.08 -7.34 -2.54
CA VAL A 30 -0.49 -8.56 -1.98
C VAL A 30 -1.48 -9.72 -2.09
N ASP A 31 -1.02 -10.85 -2.66
CA ASP A 31 -1.79 -12.10 -2.62
C ASP A 31 -1.65 -12.77 -1.24
N LEU A 32 -2.58 -12.42 -0.34
CA LEU A 32 -2.58 -12.91 1.04
C LEU A 32 -2.86 -14.42 1.13
N VAL A 33 -3.63 -14.96 0.19
CA VAL A 33 -4.10 -16.35 0.19
C VAL A 33 -3.22 -17.25 -0.68
N ARG A 34 -2.03 -16.79 -1.07
CA ARG A 34 -0.98 -17.62 -1.66
C ARG A 34 -0.31 -18.49 -0.58
N LEU A 35 -1.09 -19.38 0.03
CA LEU A 35 -0.75 -20.09 1.25
C LEU A 35 0.57 -20.87 1.14
N SER A 36 0.82 -21.53 -0.01
CA SER A 36 2.06 -22.27 -0.23
C SER A 36 3.32 -21.40 -0.13
N ALA A 37 3.26 -20.14 -0.55
CA ALA A 37 4.39 -19.20 -0.46
C ALA A 37 4.44 -18.47 0.88
N ASN A 38 3.27 -18.16 1.44
CA ASN A 38 3.15 -17.30 2.63
C ASN A 38 3.31 -18.10 3.92
N GLU A 39 2.79 -19.33 3.95
CA GLU A 39 2.58 -20.16 5.13
C GLU A 39 3.30 -21.51 5.08
N ASP A 40 3.95 -21.86 3.96
CA ASP A 40 4.51 -23.20 3.68
C ASP A 40 3.49 -24.34 3.85
N ASP A 41 2.20 -24.04 3.73
CA ASP A 41 1.08 -24.97 3.91
C ASP A 41 -0.08 -24.52 3.01
N GLU A 42 -0.50 -25.35 2.07
CA GLU A 42 -1.58 -25.03 1.12
C GLU A 42 -3.00 -25.23 1.67
N HIS A 43 -3.12 -25.87 2.84
CA HIS A 43 -4.39 -26.23 3.47
C HIS A 43 -4.63 -25.49 4.79
N LYS A 44 -3.72 -24.59 5.17
CA LYS A 44 -3.85 -23.83 6.41
C LYS A 44 -5.08 -22.94 6.42
N ASP A 45 -5.87 -23.04 7.49
CA ASP A 45 -6.89 -22.05 7.82
C ASP A 45 -6.22 -20.75 8.29
N LEU A 46 -6.61 -19.62 7.68
CA LEU A 46 -6.07 -18.31 8.00
C LEU A 46 -7.12 -17.40 8.66
N SER A 47 -6.73 -16.81 9.78
CA SER A 47 -7.46 -15.71 10.41
C SER A 47 -6.76 -14.38 10.12
N LEU A 48 -7.45 -13.47 9.44
CA LEU A 48 -6.90 -12.17 9.00
C LEU A 48 -7.71 -11.02 9.61
N ALA A 49 -7.00 -9.99 10.07
CA ALA A 49 -7.57 -8.70 10.44
C ALA A 49 -6.99 -7.59 9.54
N PHE A 50 -7.87 -6.75 9.00
CA PHE A 50 -7.51 -5.54 8.29
C PHE A 50 -7.97 -4.35 9.10
N ALA A 51 -7.01 -3.54 9.54
CA ALA A 51 -7.23 -2.36 10.36
C ALA A 51 -6.98 -1.05 9.57
N ALA A 52 -6.98 -1.13 8.24
CA ALA A 52 -6.89 0.02 7.35
C ALA A 52 -8.18 0.85 7.38
N GLU A 53 -8.05 2.16 7.57
CA GLU A 53 -9.19 3.08 7.64
C GLU A 53 -9.84 3.28 6.26
N GLU A 54 -9.07 3.16 5.18
CA GLU A 54 -9.51 3.35 3.81
C GLU A 54 -10.55 2.31 3.38
N LEU A 55 -10.43 1.08 3.88
CA LEU A 55 -11.39 0.00 3.59
C LEU A 55 -12.79 0.31 4.15
N LYS A 56 -12.87 1.06 5.26
CA LYS A 56 -14.16 1.47 5.85
C LYS A 56 -15.01 2.22 4.83
N LEU A 57 -14.43 3.16 4.09
CA LEU A 57 -15.17 4.00 3.13
C LEU A 57 -15.82 3.15 2.03
N VAL A 58 -15.10 2.13 1.55
CA VAL A 58 -15.57 1.23 0.49
C VAL A 58 -16.69 0.33 0.99
N PHE A 59 -16.55 -0.21 2.20
CA PHE A 59 -17.54 -1.14 2.74
C PHE A 59 -18.75 -0.47 3.37
N GLN A 60 -18.62 0.79 3.82
CA GLN A 60 -19.69 1.51 4.51
C GLN A 60 -20.98 1.58 3.70
N GLN A 61 -20.89 1.70 2.37
CA GLN A 61 -22.08 1.69 1.51
C GLN A 61 -22.86 0.37 1.51
N TYR A 62 -22.19 -0.77 1.79
CA TYR A 62 -22.80 -2.10 1.77
C TYR A 62 -23.42 -2.48 3.12
N ILE A 63 -23.10 -1.74 4.17
CA ILE A 63 -23.54 -2.01 5.55
C ILE A 63 -24.38 -0.87 6.14
N SER A 64 -24.39 0.31 5.51
CA SER A 64 -25.34 1.37 5.82
C SER A 64 -26.73 1.01 5.31
N SER A 65 -27.77 1.33 6.08
CA SER A 65 -29.16 1.23 5.62
C SER A 65 -29.51 2.25 4.54
N GLU A 66 -28.66 3.27 4.37
CA GLU A 66 -28.80 4.32 3.36
C GLU A 66 -27.77 4.13 2.26
N SER A 67 -28.21 3.63 1.11
CA SER A 67 -27.43 3.58 -0.13
C SER A 67 -27.83 4.73 -1.05
N ILE A 68 -26.86 5.28 -1.79
CA ILE A 68 -27.14 6.23 -2.87
C ILE A 68 -28.15 5.63 -3.86
N SER A 69 -29.13 6.41 -4.32
CA SER A 69 -30.04 5.97 -5.39
C SER A 69 -29.29 5.91 -6.73
N ILE A 70 -29.78 5.11 -7.67
CA ILE A 70 -29.18 5.02 -9.01
C ILE A 70 -29.22 6.38 -9.71
N GLU A 71 -30.31 7.14 -9.54
CA GLU A 71 -30.48 8.47 -10.12
C GLU A 71 -29.48 9.47 -9.54
N ALA A 72 -29.26 9.44 -8.22
CA ALA A 72 -28.27 10.28 -7.57
C ALA A 72 -26.84 9.89 -7.99
N ALA A 73 -26.56 8.58 -8.11
CA ALA A 73 -25.28 8.08 -8.63
C ALA A 73 -25.05 8.55 -10.06
N GLN A 74 -26.07 8.49 -10.91
CA GLN A 74 -26.00 8.93 -12.29
C GLN A 74 -25.78 10.43 -12.39
N ALA A 75 -26.49 11.24 -11.60
CA ALA A 75 -26.31 12.69 -11.58
C ALA A 75 -24.89 13.09 -11.15
N GLU A 76 -24.34 12.45 -10.11
CA GLU A 76 -22.98 12.71 -9.66
C GLU A 76 -21.94 12.20 -10.66
N TYR A 77 -22.16 11.03 -11.27
CA TYR A 77 -21.34 10.50 -12.34
C TYR A 77 -21.27 11.47 -13.53
N ASP A 78 -22.42 12.00 -13.96
CA ASP A 78 -22.51 12.97 -15.05
C ASP A 78 -21.83 14.29 -14.69
N ARG A 79 -21.97 14.75 -13.43
CA ARG A 79 -21.25 15.93 -12.93
C ARG A 79 -19.73 15.75 -13.04
N VAL A 80 -19.18 14.62 -12.58
CA VAL A 80 -17.75 14.31 -12.65
C VAL A 80 -17.29 14.18 -14.09
N ARG A 81 -18.04 13.43 -14.92
CA ARG A 81 -17.74 13.22 -16.35
C ARG A 81 -17.75 14.52 -17.12
N GLN A 82 -18.69 15.42 -16.84
CA GLN A 82 -18.86 16.66 -17.60
C GLN A 82 -17.97 17.80 -17.10
N ALA A 83 -17.33 17.66 -15.93
CA ALA A 83 -16.46 18.67 -15.34
C ALA A 83 -15.32 19.09 -16.31
N PRO A 84 -15.16 20.39 -16.63
CA PRO A 84 -14.10 20.86 -17.53
C PRO A 84 -12.69 20.52 -17.05
N SER A 85 -12.48 20.42 -15.74
CA SER A 85 -11.20 20.07 -15.10
C SER A 85 -10.85 18.58 -15.19
N ARG A 86 -11.77 17.72 -15.67
CA ARG A 86 -11.61 16.24 -15.69
C ARG A 86 -11.76 15.67 -17.11
N ARG A 87 -11.35 16.43 -18.13
CA ARG A 87 -11.43 15.96 -19.53
C ARG A 87 -10.61 14.70 -19.78
N ASP A 88 -9.44 14.59 -19.15
CA ASP A 88 -8.56 13.41 -19.14
C ASP A 88 -9.23 12.17 -18.49
N PHE A 89 -10.07 12.41 -17.48
CA PHE A 89 -10.76 11.36 -16.75
C PHE A 89 -11.83 10.66 -17.60
N ARG A 90 -12.35 11.32 -18.64
CA ARG A 90 -13.36 10.74 -19.55
C ARG A 90 -12.84 9.52 -20.30
N ASP A 91 -11.55 9.46 -20.56
CA ASP A 91 -10.89 8.38 -21.29
C ASP A 91 -10.47 7.22 -20.38
N ARG A 92 -10.26 7.49 -19.08
CA ARG A 92 -9.91 6.48 -18.06
C ARG A 92 -11.11 5.96 -17.25
N MET A 93 -12.29 6.54 -17.45
CA MET A 93 -13.50 6.21 -16.71
C MET A 93 -13.95 4.76 -16.89
N TYR A 94 -13.67 4.19 -18.07
CA TYR A 94 -13.88 2.78 -18.34
C TYR A 94 -12.53 2.10 -18.44
N LEU A 95 -12.27 1.14 -17.55
CA LEU A 95 -11.11 0.28 -17.69
C LEU A 95 -11.41 -0.76 -18.78
N LEU A 96 -11.16 -0.38 -20.03
CA LEU A 96 -11.40 -1.18 -21.22
C LEU A 96 -10.20 -1.11 -22.17
N PRO A 97 -9.90 -2.19 -22.92
CA PRO A 97 -8.92 -2.14 -23.99
C PRO A 97 -9.31 -1.15 -25.09
N PHE A 98 -8.32 -0.61 -25.79
CA PHE A 98 -8.55 0.27 -26.93
C PHE A 98 -9.38 -0.43 -28.01
N GLY A 99 -10.38 0.28 -28.51
CA GLY A 99 -11.32 -0.23 -29.51
C GLY A 99 -12.43 -1.14 -28.95
N ALA A 100 -12.45 -1.42 -27.64
CA ALA A 100 -13.54 -2.20 -27.04
C ALA A 100 -14.87 -1.42 -27.07
N THR A 101 -15.97 -2.13 -27.35
CA THR A 101 -17.32 -1.56 -27.29
C THR A 101 -17.69 -1.27 -25.83
N ASN A 102 -18.17 -0.07 -25.55
CA ASN A 102 -18.59 0.36 -24.21
C ASN A 102 -20.11 0.51 -24.06
N ALA A 103 -20.92 0.09 -25.04
CA ALA A 103 -22.38 0.28 -25.04
C ALA A 103 -23.09 -0.32 -23.82
N HIS A 104 -22.49 -1.34 -23.19
CA HIS A 104 -23.01 -1.98 -21.98
C HIS A 104 -22.55 -1.33 -20.67
N PHE A 105 -21.64 -0.35 -20.73
CA PHE A 105 -21.17 0.41 -19.58
C PHE A 105 -21.97 1.71 -19.45
N ASN A 106 -23.26 1.56 -19.17
CA ASN A 106 -24.25 2.63 -19.20
C ASN A 106 -24.92 2.92 -17.83
N PHE A 107 -24.37 2.35 -16.75
CA PHE A 107 -24.76 2.65 -15.38
C PHE A 107 -23.51 2.85 -14.51
N PRO A 108 -23.57 3.74 -13.50
CA PRO A 108 -22.44 3.98 -12.62
C PRO A 108 -22.16 2.76 -11.75
N ASN A 109 -20.88 2.48 -11.50
CA ASN A 109 -20.50 1.56 -10.44
C ASN A 109 -20.76 2.24 -9.09
N THR A 110 -21.83 1.85 -8.40
CA THR A 110 -22.21 2.42 -7.11
C THR A 110 -21.11 2.27 -6.07
N SER A 111 -20.21 1.29 -6.23
CA SER A 111 -19.09 1.06 -5.32
C SER A 111 -18.11 2.24 -5.21
N LEU A 112 -18.16 3.18 -6.16
CA LEU A 112 -17.31 4.37 -6.24
C LEU A 112 -17.89 5.59 -5.50
N PHE A 113 -19.02 5.42 -4.82
CA PHE A 113 -19.73 6.48 -4.11
C PHE A 113 -19.83 6.15 -2.62
N SER A 114 -19.73 7.19 -1.80
CA SER A 114 -20.02 7.10 -0.37
C SER A 114 -21.52 6.92 -0.14
N SER A 115 -21.92 6.52 1.08
CA SER A 115 -23.35 6.42 1.46
C SER A 115 -24.13 7.74 1.23
N PRO A 116 -23.58 8.95 1.53
CA PRO A 116 -24.18 10.24 1.13
C PRO A 116 -24.15 10.55 -0.37
N GLY A 117 -23.60 9.66 -1.19
CA GLY A 117 -23.54 9.76 -2.62
C GLY A 117 -22.41 10.61 -3.21
N LYS A 118 -21.40 10.95 -2.41
CA LYS A 118 -20.20 11.64 -2.92
C LYS A 118 -19.27 10.67 -3.64
N TRP A 119 -18.71 11.11 -4.76
CA TRP A 119 -17.63 10.41 -5.47
C TRP A 119 -16.41 10.18 -4.57
N LEU A 120 -15.98 8.92 -4.42
CA LEU A 120 -14.89 8.53 -3.51
C LEU A 120 -13.50 8.70 -4.11
N LEU A 121 -13.37 8.68 -5.45
CA LEU A 121 -12.04 8.70 -6.09
C LEU A 121 -11.51 10.13 -6.19
N THR A 122 -10.26 10.33 -5.82
CA THR A 122 -9.57 11.61 -6.02
C THR A 122 -9.26 11.84 -7.50
N ASP A 123 -8.74 13.01 -7.83
CA ASP A 123 -8.15 13.33 -9.14
C ASP A 123 -6.83 12.60 -9.40
N PHE A 124 -6.12 12.19 -8.35
CA PHE A 124 -4.87 11.42 -8.43
C PHE A 124 -5.07 9.90 -8.47
N ALA A 125 -6.30 9.42 -8.31
CA ALA A 125 -6.58 8.00 -8.26
C ALA A 125 -6.33 7.33 -9.61
N ASP A 126 -5.44 6.34 -9.63
CA ASP A 126 -5.12 5.55 -10.82
C ASP A 126 -5.27 4.04 -10.52
N PRO A 127 -6.06 3.29 -11.32
CA PRO A 127 -6.27 1.87 -11.10
C PRO A 127 -5.01 1.00 -11.32
N LEU A 128 -3.99 1.53 -12.02
CA LEU A 128 -2.72 0.84 -12.23
C LEU A 128 -1.85 0.81 -10.96
N GLU A 129 -2.06 1.77 -10.06
CA GLU A 129 -1.31 1.89 -8.81
C GLU A 129 -1.48 0.68 -7.91
N GLY A 130 -0.39 0.33 -7.23
CA GLY A 130 -0.31 -0.84 -6.36
C GLY A 130 -0.05 -2.16 -7.10
N TRP A 131 -0.23 -2.24 -8.42
CA TRP A 131 0.05 -3.45 -9.20
C TRP A 131 1.49 -3.50 -9.73
N GLN A 132 1.96 -4.70 -10.05
CA GLN A 132 3.22 -4.88 -10.76
C GLN A 132 3.00 -4.68 -12.26
N VAL A 133 3.33 -3.48 -12.77
CA VAL A 133 3.12 -3.07 -14.16
C VAL A 133 3.70 -4.07 -15.17
N GLU A 134 4.85 -4.66 -14.86
CA GLU A 134 5.48 -5.68 -15.69
C GLU A 134 4.61 -6.93 -15.84
N GLU A 135 3.95 -7.35 -14.76
CA GLU A 135 3.02 -8.47 -14.78
C GLU A 135 1.73 -8.11 -15.52
N VAL A 136 1.23 -6.89 -15.30
CA VAL A 136 0.07 -6.34 -16.02
C VAL A 136 0.30 -6.39 -17.52
N ILE A 137 1.43 -5.86 -18.00
CA ILE A 137 1.80 -5.87 -19.43
C ILE A 137 2.00 -7.31 -19.92
N ARG A 138 2.65 -8.17 -19.13
CA ARG A 138 2.86 -9.58 -19.51
C ARG A 138 1.53 -10.31 -19.72
N VAL A 139 0.55 -10.13 -18.84
CA VAL A 139 -0.79 -10.72 -19.00
C VAL A 139 -1.53 -10.05 -20.15
N GLY A 140 -1.48 -8.74 -20.31
CA GLY A 140 -2.07 -8.07 -21.47
C GLY A 140 -1.60 -8.62 -22.81
N LYS A 141 -0.28 -8.84 -22.95
CA LYS A 141 0.32 -9.45 -24.15
C LYS A 141 -0.22 -10.84 -24.47
N SER A 142 -0.56 -11.66 -23.47
CA SER A 142 -1.14 -12.99 -23.72
C SER A 142 -2.56 -12.91 -24.32
N TYR A 143 -3.23 -11.77 -24.16
CA TYR A 143 -4.53 -11.44 -24.76
C TYR A 143 -4.42 -10.51 -25.97
N ASN A 144 -3.23 -10.38 -26.57
CA ASN A 144 -2.94 -9.52 -27.72
C ASN A 144 -3.09 -7.99 -27.45
N ALA A 145 -3.23 -7.56 -26.19
CA ALA A 145 -3.12 -6.16 -25.85
C ALA A 145 -1.66 -5.69 -26.01
N GLN A 146 -1.48 -4.48 -26.53
CA GLN A 146 -0.16 -3.87 -26.69
C GLN A 146 0.23 -3.12 -25.39
N PRO A 147 1.53 -3.02 -25.05
CA PRO A 147 1.99 -2.25 -23.89
C PRO A 147 1.53 -0.79 -23.88
N GLU A 148 1.37 -0.19 -25.07
CA GLU A 148 0.86 1.16 -25.26
C GLU A 148 -0.60 1.30 -24.81
N ASP A 149 -1.34 0.20 -24.76
CA ASP A 149 -2.65 0.07 -24.12
C ASP A 149 -2.50 -0.54 -22.72
N VAL A 150 -1.78 0.16 -21.84
CA VAL A 150 -1.48 -0.33 -20.47
C VAL A 150 -2.76 -0.59 -19.66
N TYR A 151 -3.81 0.20 -19.87
CA TYR A 151 -5.10 0.01 -19.19
C TYR A 151 -5.91 -1.15 -19.79
N GLY A 152 -5.80 -1.43 -21.10
CA GLY A 152 -6.27 -2.67 -21.68
C GLY A 152 -5.53 -3.90 -21.14
N CYS A 153 -4.21 -3.79 -20.97
CA CYS A 153 -3.43 -4.81 -20.27
C CYS A 153 -3.94 -5.02 -18.84
N LEU A 154 -4.20 -3.93 -18.11
CA LEU A 154 -4.76 -3.96 -16.76
C LEU A 154 -6.15 -4.59 -16.71
N TYR A 155 -7.02 -4.32 -17.69
CA TYR A 155 -8.33 -4.96 -17.79
C TYR A 155 -8.22 -6.49 -17.83
N PHE A 156 -7.34 -7.03 -18.68
CA PHE A 156 -7.15 -8.48 -18.78
C PHE A 156 -6.52 -9.05 -17.51
N PHE A 157 -5.51 -8.38 -16.98
CA PHE A 157 -4.87 -8.76 -15.72
C PHE A 157 -5.88 -8.84 -14.56
N LEU A 158 -6.66 -7.77 -14.32
CA LEU A 158 -7.67 -7.76 -13.26
C LEU A 158 -8.77 -8.80 -13.51
N SER A 159 -9.14 -9.03 -14.76
CA SER A 159 -10.10 -10.09 -15.12
C SER A 159 -9.58 -11.48 -14.70
N GLU A 160 -8.29 -11.78 -14.88
CA GLU A 160 -7.70 -13.01 -14.37
C GLU A 160 -7.68 -13.05 -12.84
N GLN A 161 -7.26 -11.96 -12.17
CA GLN A 161 -7.23 -11.89 -10.70
C GLN A 161 -8.61 -12.10 -10.09
N LEU A 162 -9.65 -11.48 -10.64
CA LEU A 162 -11.03 -11.62 -10.18
C LEU A 162 -11.58 -13.04 -10.40
N ARG A 163 -11.27 -13.68 -11.54
CA ARG A 163 -11.63 -15.08 -11.79
C ARG A 163 -10.92 -16.02 -10.81
N LEU A 164 -9.63 -15.80 -10.57
CA LEU A 164 -8.84 -16.58 -9.62
C LEU A 164 -9.40 -16.42 -8.20
N PHE A 165 -9.68 -15.19 -7.77
CA PHE A 165 -10.31 -14.91 -6.48
C PHE A 165 -11.67 -15.61 -6.36
N SER A 166 -12.53 -15.50 -7.38
CA SER A 166 -13.83 -16.17 -7.45
C SER A 166 -13.70 -17.70 -7.37
N GLN A 167 -12.67 -18.30 -7.98
CA GLN A 167 -12.40 -19.73 -7.86
C GLN A 167 -11.93 -20.11 -6.45
N ARG A 168 -11.05 -19.30 -5.84
CA ARG A 168 -10.50 -19.53 -4.49
C ARG A 168 -11.58 -19.44 -3.42
N ILE A 169 -12.41 -18.39 -3.43
CA ILE A 169 -13.49 -18.21 -2.43
C ILE A 169 -14.56 -19.32 -2.48
N ARG A 170 -14.72 -19.99 -3.63
CA ARG A 170 -15.62 -21.16 -3.76
C ARG A 170 -15.01 -22.46 -3.22
N ARG A 171 -13.69 -22.55 -3.10
CA ARG A 171 -12.97 -23.74 -2.65
C ARG A 171 -12.57 -23.66 -1.18
N LEU A 172 -12.23 -22.45 -0.73
CA LEU A 172 -11.78 -22.17 0.63
C LEU A 172 -12.98 -21.82 1.51
N SER A 173 -12.99 -22.34 2.73
CA SER A 173 -13.99 -21.97 3.73
C SER A 173 -13.66 -20.59 4.30
N MET A 174 -14.17 -19.53 3.67
CA MET A 174 -13.91 -18.14 4.07
C MET A 174 -15.11 -17.53 4.82
N SER A 175 -14.83 -16.81 5.90
CA SER A 175 -15.80 -15.99 6.63
C SER A 175 -15.31 -14.56 6.69
N PHE A 176 -16.11 -13.62 6.17
CA PHE A 176 -15.81 -12.19 6.22
C PHE A 176 -16.61 -11.53 7.35
N ARG A 177 -15.93 -10.76 8.20
CA ARG A 177 -16.55 -9.89 9.20
C ARG A 177 -16.07 -8.47 8.93
N VAL A 178 -17.02 -7.57 8.71
CA VAL A 178 -16.74 -6.18 8.33
C VAL A 178 -17.31 -5.27 9.40
N PHE A 179 -16.47 -4.39 9.94
CA PHE A 179 -16.83 -3.47 11.02
C PHE A 179 -16.54 -2.01 10.60
N THR A 180 -17.44 -1.09 10.93
CA THR A 180 -17.23 0.37 10.75
C THR A 180 -16.65 1.00 11.99
N LEU A 181 -15.52 0.50 12.47
CA LEU A 181 -14.89 0.95 13.70
C LEU A 181 -13.48 1.46 13.43
N ASN A 182 -13.02 2.38 14.27
CA ASN A 182 -11.65 2.86 14.19
C ASN A 182 -10.68 1.74 14.61
N ALA A 183 -9.56 1.63 13.92
CA ALA A 183 -8.49 0.68 14.20
C ALA A 183 -7.94 0.76 15.63
N ARG A 184 -8.11 1.92 16.28
CA ARG A 184 -7.75 2.15 17.69
C ARG A 184 -8.63 1.38 18.67
N ASP A 185 -9.94 1.28 18.39
CA ASP A 185 -10.96 0.80 19.33
C ASP A 185 -11.34 -0.66 19.10
N LEU A 186 -11.20 -1.12 17.85
CA LEU A 186 -11.53 -2.48 17.44
C LEU A 186 -10.82 -3.55 18.29
N PRO A 187 -9.51 -3.45 18.62
CA PRO A 187 -8.84 -4.46 19.42
C PRO A 187 -9.42 -4.63 20.81
N GLN A 188 -9.80 -3.54 21.48
CA GLN A 188 -10.32 -3.56 22.84
C GLN A 188 -11.73 -4.12 22.85
N LEU A 189 -12.54 -3.79 21.84
CA LEU A 189 -13.89 -4.33 21.68
C LEU A 189 -13.90 -5.84 21.38
N ILE A 190 -12.91 -6.33 20.62
CA ILE A 190 -12.70 -7.78 20.45
C ILE A 190 -12.37 -8.40 21.81
N GLN A 191 -11.37 -7.86 22.52
CA GLN A 191 -10.90 -8.39 23.80
C GLN A 191 -11.97 -8.34 24.91
N SER A 192 -12.90 -7.38 24.88
CA SER A 192 -14.03 -7.33 25.81
C SER A 192 -15.15 -8.32 25.49
N GLY A 193 -15.05 -9.05 24.36
CA GLY A 193 -16.05 -10.01 23.92
C GLY A 193 -17.30 -9.35 23.31
N THR A 194 -17.23 -8.07 22.97
CA THR A 194 -18.37 -7.32 22.41
C THR A 194 -18.91 -7.95 21.13
N PHE A 195 -18.05 -8.60 20.35
CA PHE A 195 -18.41 -9.22 19.07
C PHE A 195 -18.71 -10.73 19.16
N ALA A 196 -18.79 -11.31 20.37
CA ALA A 196 -19.12 -12.72 20.53
C ALA A 196 -20.41 -13.15 19.79
N PRO A 197 -21.50 -12.34 19.75
CA PRO A 197 -22.70 -12.67 18.97
C PRO A 197 -22.47 -12.76 17.44
N THR A 198 -21.40 -12.14 16.93
CA THR A 198 -21.01 -12.18 15.51
C THR A 198 -20.00 -13.31 15.21
N GLY A 199 -19.77 -14.19 16.19
CA GLY A 199 -18.80 -15.28 16.10
C GLY A 199 -17.35 -14.81 16.17
N LEU A 200 -17.09 -13.64 16.77
CA LEU A 200 -15.74 -13.13 17.06
C LEU A 200 -15.60 -12.94 18.57
N ASP A 201 -15.11 -13.97 19.25
CA ASP A 201 -14.96 -13.98 20.70
C ASP A 201 -13.71 -13.23 21.19
N SER A 202 -13.59 -13.05 22.50
CA SER A 202 -12.44 -12.40 23.15
C SER A 202 -11.14 -13.21 23.10
N THR A 203 -11.23 -14.50 22.77
CA THR A 203 -10.07 -15.38 22.56
C THR A 203 -9.60 -15.39 21.10
N ALA A 204 -10.28 -14.67 20.19
CA ALA A 204 -9.90 -14.59 18.80
C ALA A 204 -8.44 -14.16 18.64
N ARG A 205 -7.75 -14.84 17.72
CA ARG A 205 -6.38 -14.53 17.32
C ARG A 205 -6.30 -14.51 15.80
N PHE A 206 -5.38 -13.71 15.28
CA PHE A 206 -5.16 -13.52 13.86
C PHE A 206 -3.76 -13.95 13.48
N ASP A 207 -3.64 -14.76 12.44
CA ASP A 207 -2.37 -15.07 11.80
C ASP A 207 -1.79 -13.85 11.10
N ARG A 208 -2.64 -12.88 10.76
CA ARG A 208 -2.19 -11.66 10.12
C ARG A 208 -3.02 -10.48 10.53
N ILE A 209 -2.35 -9.42 10.95
CA ILE A 209 -2.97 -8.14 11.27
C ILE A 209 -2.33 -7.11 10.37
N GLU A 210 -3.08 -6.65 9.38
CA GLU A 210 -2.66 -5.58 8.47
C GLU A 210 -3.15 -4.24 9.06
N VAL A 211 -2.23 -3.29 9.25
CA VAL A 211 -2.49 -2.03 9.97
C VAL A 211 -2.22 -0.77 9.13
N SER A 212 -1.97 -0.93 7.83
CA SER A 212 -1.68 0.15 6.88
C SER A 212 -0.57 1.08 7.41
N ASN A 213 -0.79 2.39 7.31
CA ASN A 213 0.06 3.49 7.75
C ASN A 213 -0.15 3.90 9.22
N ILE A 214 -1.01 3.24 10.00
CA ILE A 214 -1.30 3.74 11.36
C ILE A 214 -0.09 3.61 12.31
N LEU A 215 0.98 2.93 11.89
CA LEU A 215 2.28 2.89 12.56
C LEU A 215 3.01 4.23 12.54
N ASP A 216 2.75 5.10 11.57
CA ASP A 216 3.37 6.41 11.46
C ASP A 216 2.95 7.32 12.62
N PRO A 217 3.85 8.20 13.14
CA PRO A 217 3.58 9.01 14.32
C PRO A 217 2.47 10.05 14.14
N ASN A 218 2.20 10.48 12.91
CA ASN A 218 1.11 11.40 12.58
C ASN A 218 -0.28 10.72 12.55
N TYR A 219 -0.33 9.40 12.76
CA TYR A 219 -1.56 8.63 12.96
C TYR A 219 -1.61 8.11 14.41
N LEU A 220 -1.64 6.79 14.61
CA LEU A 220 -1.69 6.19 15.95
C LEU A 220 -0.29 5.97 16.54
N GLY A 221 0.70 5.75 15.69
CA GLY A 221 2.09 5.53 16.07
C GLY A 221 2.38 4.10 16.54
N LEU A 222 3.67 3.76 16.57
CA LEU A 222 4.19 2.42 16.87
C LEU A 222 3.66 1.85 18.21
N LYS A 223 3.78 2.64 19.29
CA LYS A 223 3.47 2.18 20.66
C LYS A 223 2.00 1.83 20.84
N ALA A 224 1.10 2.71 20.42
CA ALA A 224 -0.33 2.50 20.59
C ALA A 224 -0.87 1.42 19.63
N THR A 225 -0.36 1.37 18.40
CA THR A 225 -0.73 0.33 17.42
C THR A 225 -0.29 -1.04 17.88
N LEU A 226 1.01 -1.26 18.09
CA LEU A 226 1.52 -2.58 18.48
C LEU A 226 1.03 -2.98 19.88
N GLY A 227 0.90 -2.02 20.82
CA GLY A 227 0.36 -2.29 22.15
C GLY A 227 -1.08 -2.81 22.14
N SER A 228 -1.91 -2.36 21.21
CA SER A 228 -3.32 -2.75 21.12
C SER A 228 -3.53 -4.03 20.31
N TRP A 229 -2.77 -4.20 19.22
CA TRP A 229 -2.95 -5.29 18.27
C TRP A 229 -2.10 -6.54 18.58
N ALA A 230 -0.95 -6.40 19.25
CA ALA A 230 -0.10 -7.55 19.60
C ALA A 230 -0.83 -8.66 20.38
N PRO A 231 -1.69 -8.35 21.39
CA PRO A 231 -2.43 -9.39 22.12
C PRO A 231 -3.38 -10.24 21.26
N LEU A 232 -3.76 -9.74 20.08
CA LEU A 232 -4.64 -10.43 19.14
C LEU A 232 -3.85 -11.23 18.08
N LEU A 233 -2.52 -11.18 18.09
CA LEU A 233 -1.70 -11.94 17.15
C LEU A 233 -1.66 -13.43 17.55
N SER A 234 -1.74 -14.33 16.57
CA SER A 234 -1.62 -15.77 16.81
C SER A 234 -0.17 -16.16 17.11
N GLN A 235 0.00 -17.27 17.82
CA GLN A 235 1.32 -17.84 18.16
C GLN A 235 1.96 -18.61 17.00
N GLN A 236 1.36 -18.57 15.80
CA GLN A 236 1.79 -19.36 14.66
C GLN A 236 3.13 -18.87 14.10
N LYS A 237 3.88 -19.77 13.46
CA LYS A 237 5.25 -19.50 12.96
C LYS A 237 5.31 -18.27 12.05
N TYR A 238 4.31 -18.13 11.18
CA TYR A 238 4.25 -17.05 10.21
C TYR A 238 3.31 -15.91 10.62
N ALA A 239 2.79 -15.96 11.85
CA ALA A 239 1.95 -14.89 12.35
C ALA A 239 2.69 -13.55 12.33
N ALA A 240 2.03 -12.50 11.85
CA ALA A 240 2.61 -11.16 11.88
C ALA A 240 1.63 -10.00 11.87
N VAL A 241 2.04 -8.90 12.51
CA VAL A 241 1.51 -7.57 12.23
C VAL A 241 2.29 -6.98 11.05
N VAL A 242 1.57 -6.56 10.02
CA VAL A 242 2.10 -5.99 8.78
C VAL A 242 1.59 -4.57 8.66
N GLY A 243 2.51 -3.62 8.48
CA GLY A 243 2.16 -2.23 8.20
C GLY A 243 3.31 -1.56 7.49
N TYR A 244 3.17 -0.27 7.24
CA TYR A 244 4.20 0.50 6.55
C TYR A 244 4.26 1.94 7.06
N PHE A 245 5.35 2.62 6.71
CA PHE A 245 5.61 4.02 7.02
C PHE A 245 5.65 4.78 5.71
N MET A 246 4.71 5.69 5.52
CA MET A 246 4.67 6.61 4.39
C MET A 246 5.32 7.96 4.72
N ASN A 247 5.16 8.47 5.95
CA ASN A 247 5.49 9.87 6.27
C ASN A 247 6.78 10.06 7.08
N TRP A 248 7.45 8.97 7.48
CA TRP A 248 8.66 9.02 8.32
C TRP A 248 9.76 9.95 7.79
N PHE A 249 9.90 10.06 6.47
CA PHE A 249 10.92 10.88 5.81
C PHE A 249 10.73 12.39 6.07
N VAL A 250 9.52 12.83 6.43
CA VAL A 250 9.20 14.24 6.70
C VAL A 250 9.89 14.70 7.99
N VAL A 251 9.99 13.81 8.97
CA VAL A 251 10.52 14.13 10.31
C VAL A 251 11.94 13.62 10.53
N GLN A 252 12.41 12.69 9.69
CA GLN A 252 13.75 12.13 9.78
C GLN A 252 14.70 12.80 8.80
N LYS A 253 15.75 13.43 9.33
CA LYS A 253 16.87 13.94 8.51
C LYS A 253 17.47 12.80 7.69
N ASP A 254 17.85 13.11 6.46
CA ASP A 254 18.40 12.17 5.48
C ASP A 254 17.38 11.07 5.08
N GLY A 255 16.08 11.25 5.32
CA GLY A 255 15.04 10.32 4.86
C GLY A 255 14.84 10.33 3.33
N ARG A 256 15.09 11.49 2.70
CA ARG A 256 15.12 11.68 1.24
C ARG A 256 16.51 12.07 0.77
N VAL A 257 16.78 11.82 -0.50
CA VAL A 257 18.04 12.19 -1.18
C VAL A 257 18.30 13.70 -1.10
N ALA A 258 17.25 14.52 -1.15
CA ALA A 258 17.34 15.98 -1.05
C ALA A 258 17.87 16.45 0.31
N GLY A 259 17.66 15.67 1.37
CA GLY A 259 18.19 15.95 2.70
C GLY A 259 19.60 15.42 2.93
N ALA A 260 20.09 14.54 2.06
CA ALA A 260 21.36 13.84 2.21
C ALA A 260 22.58 14.76 1.98
N ARG A 261 23.78 14.24 2.27
CA ARG A 261 25.05 14.95 2.00
C ARG A 261 25.17 15.32 0.52
N GLN A 262 25.75 16.49 0.24
CA GLN A 262 25.90 17.03 -1.13
C GLN A 262 26.48 16.04 -2.14
N GLN A 263 27.46 15.22 -1.72
CA GLN A 263 28.07 14.20 -2.59
C GLN A 263 27.08 13.11 -3.01
N VAL A 264 26.20 12.68 -2.09
CA VAL A 264 25.18 11.66 -2.35
C VAL A 264 24.12 12.20 -3.29
N LEU A 265 23.65 13.44 -3.04
CA LEU A 265 22.71 14.12 -3.92
C LEU A 265 23.30 14.29 -5.33
N HIS A 266 24.54 14.75 -5.43
CA HIS A 266 25.21 14.93 -6.72
C HIS A 266 25.34 13.61 -7.49
N GLU A 267 25.67 12.50 -6.83
CA GLU A 267 25.77 11.19 -7.47
C GLU A 267 24.40 10.68 -7.94
N ALA A 268 23.36 10.82 -7.12
CA ALA A 268 21.99 10.44 -7.51
C ALA A 268 21.49 11.26 -8.71
N VAL A 269 21.68 12.58 -8.69
CA VAL A 269 21.33 13.47 -9.82
C VAL A 269 22.14 13.13 -11.08
N LYS A 270 23.43 12.77 -10.94
CA LYS A 270 24.26 12.36 -12.07
C LYS A 270 23.76 11.05 -12.70
N GLN A 271 23.39 10.06 -11.90
CA GLN A 271 22.80 8.81 -12.40
C GLN A 271 21.47 9.08 -13.11
N MET A 272 20.64 9.95 -12.55
CA MET A 272 19.38 10.39 -13.16
C MET A 272 19.60 11.11 -14.50
N ALA A 273 20.55 12.04 -14.58
CA ALA A 273 20.90 12.73 -15.82
C ALA A 273 21.40 11.75 -16.90
N GLY A 274 22.11 10.69 -16.50
CA GLY A 274 22.51 9.61 -17.42
C GLY A 274 21.32 8.87 -18.03
N ARG A 275 20.23 8.68 -17.27
CA ARG A 275 18.98 8.07 -17.74
C ARG A 275 18.18 9.03 -18.62
N LEU A 276 18.02 10.30 -18.20
CA LEU A 276 17.28 11.33 -18.94
C LEU A 276 17.87 11.63 -20.32
N LYS A 277 19.20 11.63 -20.46
CA LYS A 277 19.88 11.86 -21.75
C LYS A 277 19.50 10.84 -22.83
N LYS A 278 18.97 9.68 -22.45
CA LYS A 278 18.50 8.65 -23.37
C LYS A 278 17.01 8.78 -23.70
N THR A 279 16.23 9.35 -22.78
CA THR A 279 14.77 9.48 -22.90
C THR A 279 14.33 10.75 -23.63
N PHE A 280 15.13 11.82 -23.62
CA PHE A 280 14.77 13.09 -24.24
C PHE A 280 15.42 13.29 -25.61
N ASP A 281 14.58 13.37 -26.65
CA ASP A 281 14.98 13.93 -27.93
C ASP A 281 15.25 15.43 -27.78
N ARG A 282 16.38 15.89 -28.30
CA ARG A 282 16.88 17.27 -28.14
C ARG A 282 15.94 18.36 -28.64
N GLU A 283 14.94 18.01 -29.44
CA GLU A 283 14.06 18.95 -30.16
C GLU A 283 12.83 19.43 -29.36
N VAL A 284 12.50 18.81 -28.21
CA VAL A 284 11.26 19.10 -27.44
C VAL A 284 11.53 19.94 -26.16
N LEU A 285 12.77 20.38 -25.93
CA LEU A 285 13.18 21.08 -24.70
C LEU A 285 12.84 22.57 -24.72
N THR A 286 11.74 22.94 -24.07
CA THR A 286 11.44 24.30 -23.60
C THR A 286 11.91 24.51 -22.16
N MET A 287 12.06 25.76 -21.70
CA MET A 287 12.47 26.06 -20.32
C MET A 287 11.52 25.47 -19.27
N GLY A 288 10.20 25.52 -19.53
CA GLY A 288 9.20 24.91 -18.64
C GLY A 288 9.27 23.37 -18.61
N THR A 289 9.60 22.72 -19.73
CA THR A 289 9.80 21.26 -19.75
C THR A 289 11.10 20.84 -19.04
N MET A 290 12.11 21.71 -18.97
CA MET A 290 13.33 21.44 -18.23
C MET A 290 13.10 21.46 -16.72
N ASP A 291 12.36 22.45 -16.21
CA ASP A 291 12.03 22.54 -14.78
C ASP A 291 11.20 21.32 -14.32
N ALA A 292 10.18 20.95 -15.09
CA ALA A 292 9.38 19.76 -14.82
C ALA A 292 10.23 18.47 -14.85
N ALA A 293 11.13 18.35 -15.82
CA ALA A 293 12.05 17.20 -15.90
C ALA A 293 12.99 17.14 -14.70
N MET A 294 13.50 18.28 -14.20
CA MET A 294 14.33 18.32 -12.99
C MET A 294 13.55 17.93 -11.73
N ILE A 295 12.31 18.42 -11.58
CA ILE A 295 11.45 18.05 -10.44
C ILE A 295 11.17 16.54 -10.45
N GLN A 296 10.80 15.97 -11.60
CA GLN A 296 10.61 14.53 -11.73
C GLN A 296 11.89 13.76 -11.42
N ALA A 297 13.04 14.24 -11.93
CA ALA A 297 14.32 13.58 -11.71
C ALA A 297 14.71 13.53 -10.23
N LEU A 298 14.42 14.60 -9.48
CA LEU A 298 14.65 14.65 -8.03
C LEU A 298 13.71 13.69 -7.29
N SER A 299 12.45 13.57 -7.72
CA SER A 299 11.51 12.59 -7.15
C SER A 299 11.96 11.15 -7.41
N ASP A 300 12.41 10.85 -8.62
CA ASP A 300 12.88 9.51 -9.01
C ASP A 300 14.25 9.16 -8.41
N ALA A 301 15.06 10.17 -8.08
CA ALA A 301 16.37 9.97 -7.45
C ALA A 301 16.25 9.26 -6.10
N ASP A 302 15.11 9.39 -5.41
CA ASP A 302 14.85 8.63 -4.19
C ASP A 302 14.86 7.11 -4.45
N ALA A 303 14.45 6.62 -5.63
CA ALA A 303 14.52 5.21 -6.00
C ALA A 303 15.96 4.65 -5.96
N LEU A 304 16.94 5.51 -6.22
CA LEU A 304 18.38 5.19 -6.23
C LEU A 304 19.06 5.50 -4.89
N TYR A 305 18.32 6.05 -3.93
CA TYR A 305 18.85 6.47 -2.64
C TYR A 305 18.65 5.40 -1.56
N GLU A 306 19.74 4.98 -0.94
CA GLU A 306 19.76 4.05 0.18
C GLU A 306 19.53 4.84 1.49
N ASN A 307 18.38 4.63 2.14
CA ASN A 307 17.98 5.36 3.35
C ASN A 307 17.65 4.44 4.55
N SER A 308 18.06 3.16 4.54
CA SER A 308 17.80 2.20 5.63
C SER A 308 18.43 2.61 6.95
N LYS A 309 19.61 3.27 6.92
CA LYS A 309 20.25 3.79 8.12
C LYS A 309 19.45 4.96 8.75
N PRO A 310 19.08 6.02 8.01
CA PRO A 310 18.13 7.02 8.48
C PRO A 310 16.83 6.41 9.01
N PHE A 311 16.25 5.43 8.31
CA PHE A 311 15.03 4.75 8.76
C PHE A 311 15.24 4.01 10.09
N SER A 312 16.37 3.32 10.26
CA SER A 312 16.71 2.64 11.52
C SER A 312 16.87 3.63 12.68
N GLN A 313 17.42 4.82 12.41
CA GLN A 313 17.51 5.90 13.39
C GLN A 313 16.14 6.44 13.77
N PHE A 314 15.26 6.65 12.79
CA PHE A 314 13.88 7.03 13.01
C PHE A 314 13.15 6.01 13.90
N MET A 315 13.21 4.73 13.56
CA MET A 315 12.58 3.65 14.34
C MET A 315 13.12 3.60 15.78
N SER A 316 14.43 3.80 15.96
CA SER A 316 15.05 3.89 17.28
C SER A 316 14.51 5.09 18.07
N GLY A 317 14.39 6.25 17.42
CA GLY A 317 13.81 7.46 17.99
C GLY A 317 12.33 7.33 18.36
N GLN A 318 11.58 6.47 17.66
CA GLN A 318 10.19 6.12 17.99
C GLN A 318 10.07 5.11 19.15
N GLY A 319 11.18 4.73 19.80
CA GLY A 319 11.16 3.83 20.95
C GLY A 319 10.90 2.37 20.59
N LEU A 320 11.23 1.95 19.35
CA LEU A 320 10.97 0.59 18.85
C LEU A 320 11.45 -0.50 19.81
N LYS A 321 12.66 -0.37 20.37
CA LYS A 321 13.22 -1.37 21.29
C LYS A 321 12.34 -1.60 22.51
N ASP A 322 11.81 -0.54 23.09
CA ASP A 322 10.94 -0.62 24.27
C ASP A 322 9.58 -1.20 23.89
N VAL A 323 9.02 -0.79 22.75
CA VAL A 323 7.74 -1.33 22.25
C VAL A 323 7.83 -2.82 21.96
N LEU A 324 8.89 -3.29 21.30
CA LEU A 324 9.12 -4.72 21.05
C LEU A 324 9.29 -5.50 22.36
N LYS A 325 10.03 -4.94 23.33
CA LYS A 325 10.20 -5.56 24.65
C LYS A 325 8.88 -5.67 25.40
N THR A 326 8.05 -4.62 25.39
CA THR A 326 6.77 -4.60 26.11
C THR A 326 5.71 -5.48 25.44
N THR A 327 5.68 -5.53 24.12
CA THR A 327 4.72 -6.35 23.37
C THR A 327 5.15 -7.80 23.20
N GLY A 328 6.42 -8.12 23.46
CA GLY A 328 6.98 -9.45 23.21
C GLY A 328 7.19 -9.75 21.73
N LEU A 329 7.17 -8.74 20.86
CA LEU A 329 7.38 -8.89 19.42
C LEU A 329 8.87 -8.76 19.05
N SER A 330 9.24 -9.24 17.86
CA SER A 330 10.48 -8.99 17.12
C SER A 330 10.17 -8.43 15.74
N LEU A 331 11.14 -7.74 15.15
CA LEU A 331 11.14 -7.43 13.73
C LEU A 331 11.66 -8.63 12.93
N ARG A 332 11.11 -8.84 11.73
CA ARG A 332 11.62 -9.84 10.80
C ARG A 332 12.65 -9.25 9.85
N ASP A 333 13.81 -9.89 9.76
CA ASP A 333 14.83 -9.52 8.76
C ASP A 333 14.43 -9.98 7.35
N THR A 334 13.80 -11.15 7.23
CA THR A 334 13.33 -11.71 5.96
C THR A 334 11.82 -11.64 5.88
N HIS A 335 11.30 -11.01 4.82
CA HIS A 335 9.87 -10.91 4.60
C HIS A 335 9.37 -12.01 3.66
N ARG A 336 8.07 -12.32 3.76
CA ARG A 336 7.38 -13.30 2.90
C ARG A 336 6.16 -12.74 2.18
N LEU A 337 5.84 -11.47 2.44
CA LEU A 337 4.53 -10.91 2.19
C LEU A 337 4.60 -9.54 1.54
N VAL A 338 5.31 -8.62 2.20
CA VAL A 338 5.62 -7.29 1.69
C VAL A 338 7.13 -7.12 1.72
N PRO A 339 7.76 -6.55 0.70
CA PRO A 339 9.20 -6.30 0.70
C PRO A 339 9.55 -5.17 1.66
N HIS A 340 10.79 -5.05 2.13
CA HIS A 340 11.22 -3.90 2.95
C HIS A 340 11.02 -2.55 2.25
N ARG A 341 11.07 -2.57 0.92
CA ARG A 341 10.93 -1.42 0.04
C ARG A 341 10.16 -1.82 -1.23
N LEU A 342 9.47 -0.89 -1.85
CA LEU A 342 8.84 -1.13 -3.15
C LEU A 342 9.85 -1.67 -4.17
N LYS A 343 9.40 -2.66 -4.95
CA LYS A 343 10.14 -3.26 -6.08
C LYS A 343 11.48 -3.92 -5.73
N VAL A 344 11.70 -4.27 -4.46
CA VAL A 344 12.79 -5.21 -4.07
C VAL A 344 12.22 -6.61 -3.82
N PRO A 345 13.00 -7.69 -4.04
CA PRO A 345 12.58 -9.04 -3.68
C PRO A 345 12.21 -9.17 -2.19
N LEU A 346 11.26 -10.04 -1.85
CA LEU A 346 10.80 -10.26 -0.47
C LEU A 346 11.93 -10.68 0.48
N SER A 347 12.91 -11.43 -0.02
CA SER A 347 14.07 -11.91 0.73
C SER A 347 15.25 -10.94 0.73
N ALA A 348 15.12 -9.78 0.07
CA ALA A 348 16.20 -8.81 0.01
C ALA A 348 16.45 -8.17 1.38
N PRO A 349 17.70 -7.80 1.69
CA PRO A 349 18.01 -7.07 2.92
C PRO A 349 17.35 -5.68 2.93
N SER A 350 17.22 -5.08 4.11
CA SER A 350 16.55 -3.78 4.30
C SER A 350 17.21 -2.60 3.59
N ASN A 351 18.49 -2.73 3.22
CA ASN A 351 19.24 -1.74 2.45
C ASN A 351 19.22 -1.97 0.94
N ALA A 352 18.46 -2.95 0.45
CA ALA A 352 18.35 -3.21 -0.98
C ALA A 352 17.67 -2.04 -1.71
N LEU A 353 18.16 -1.77 -2.92
CA LEU A 353 17.55 -0.82 -3.85
C LEU A 353 16.77 -1.58 -4.93
N PRO A 354 15.70 -1.00 -5.48
CA PRO A 354 15.05 -1.57 -6.66
C PRO A 354 16.04 -1.62 -7.83
N ASN A 355 15.92 -2.67 -8.65
CA ASN A 355 16.75 -2.86 -9.83
C ASN A 355 15.92 -2.65 -11.10
N PHE A 356 16.35 -1.70 -11.94
CA PHE A 356 15.73 -1.38 -13.21
C PHE A 356 16.70 -1.75 -14.35
N PRO A 357 16.59 -2.97 -14.91
CA PRO A 357 17.59 -3.52 -15.83
C PRO A 357 17.65 -2.82 -17.19
N ASP A 358 16.53 -2.22 -17.62
CA ASP A 358 16.40 -1.56 -18.91
C ASP A 358 15.53 -0.28 -18.79
N GLU A 359 15.38 0.42 -19.92
CA GLU A 359 14.65 1.70 -19.99
C GLU A 359 13.14 1.53 -19.83
N ASP A 360 12.59 0.43 -20.34
CA ASP A 360 11.18 0.08 -20.19
C ASP A 360 10.84 -0.15 -18.73
N ASN A 361 11.65 -0.94 -18.01
CA ASN A 361 11.43 -1.21 -16.59
C ASN A 361 11.56 0.05 -15.73
N TRP A 362 12.52 0.93 -16.07
CA TRP A 362 12.60 2.25 -15.44
C TRP A 362 11.34 3.08 -15.70
N TYR A 363 10.90 3.16 -16.96
CA TYR A 363 9.72 3.91 -17.37
C TYR A 363 8.43 3.38 -16.70
N PHE A 364 8.20 2.08 -16.70
CA PHE A 364 7.03 1.45 -16.11
C PHE A 364 6.89 1.75 -14.61
N ASN A 365 8.00 1.89 -13.89
CA ASN A 365 7.96 2.08 -12.45
C ASN A 365 8.06 3.55 -12.01
N THR A 366 8.59 4.43 -12.84
CA THR A 366 8.81 5.86 -12.49
C THR A 366 7.90 6.83 -13.26
N LYS A 367 7.26 6.36 -14.34
CA LYS A 367 6.43 7.19 -15.23
C LYS A 367 5.00 6.68 -15.37
N LEU A 368 4.77 5.38 -15.22
CA LEU A 368 3.41 4.82 -15.20
C LEU A 368 2.84 4.64 -13.79
N THR A 369 3.67 4.79 -12.76
CA THR A 369 3.27 4.73 -11.36
C THR A 369 3.89 5.86 -10.57
N HIS A 370 3.26 6.24 -9.47
CA HIS A 370 3.58 7.38 -8.63
C HIS A 370 4.00 6.90 -7.24
N PHE A 371 5.23 6.39 -7.14
CA PHE A 371 5.82 6.04 -5.85
C PHE A 371 6.63 7.21 -5.30
N THR A 372 6.57 7.42 -3.98
CA THR A 372 7.47 8.37 -3.33
C THR A 372 8.87 7.79 -3.12
N TRP A 373 9.01 6.47 -3.30
CA TRP A 373 10.23 5.66 -3.15
C TRP A 373 10.81 5.58 -1.74
N VAL A 374 10.22 6.28 -0.79
CA VAL A 374 10.66 6.35 0.60
C VAL A 374 9.83 5.46 1.53
N GLU A 375 8.75 4.86 1.04
CA GLU A 375 7.92 3.93 1.80
C GLU A 375 8.76 2.78 2.37
N ARG A 376 8.46 2.42 3.63
CA ARG A 376 9.12 1.32 4.34
C ARG A 376 8.09 0.40 4.96
N TYR A 377 8.14 -0.89 4.61
CA TYR A 377 7.21 -1.88 5.13
C TYR A 377 7.85 -2.65 6.27
N ASN A 378 7.12 -2.81 7.36
CA ASN A 378 7.60 -3.53 8.53
C ASN A 378 6.73 -4.75 8.81
N ARG A 379 7.38 -5.82 9.24
CA ARG A 379 6.73 -7.03 9.73
C ARG A 379 7.23 -7.35 11.13
N THR A 380 6.30 -7.46 12.08
CA THR A 380 6.61 -7.90 13.45
C THR A 380 5.91 -9.21 13.77
N ASN A 381 6.53 -10.05 14.58
CA ASN A 381 5.99 -11.34 15.04
C ASN A 381 6.36 -11.58 16.50
N GLU A 382 5.72 -12.54 17.16
CA GLU A 382 6.10 -12.87 18.53
C GLU A 382 7.51 -13.44 18.62
N ASN A 383 8.21 -13.04 19.69
CA ASN A 383 9.50 -13.59 20.07
C ASN A 383 9.35 -15.07 20.42
N ARG A 384 9.63 -15.93 19.46
CA ARG A 384 10.00 -17.30 19.78
C ARG A 384 11.43 -17.28 20.32
N ARG A 385 11.60 -17.69 21.58
CA ARG A 385 12.92 -18.15 22.05
C ARG A 385 13.26 -19.41 21.25
N ASP A 386 13.93 -19.25 20.11
CA ASP A 386 14.63 -20.37 19.51
C ASP A 386 15.80 -20.70 20.45
N ASN A 387 15.58 -21.68 21.34
CA ASN A 387 16.61 -22.27 22.19
C ASN A 387 17.60 -23.14 21.37
N SER A 388 17.96 -22.74 20.15
CA SER A 388 18.87 -23.47 19.28
C SER A 388 20.14 -22.69 18.91
N ALA A 389 20.48 -21.64 19.67
CA ALA A 389 21.75 -20.92 19.52
C ALA A 389 22.34 -20.52 20.89
N CYS A 390 22.61 -21.53 21.72
CA CYS A 390 23.47 -21.39 22.90
C CYS A 390 24.32 -22.66 23.03
N GLU A 391 25.35 -22.80 22.17
CA GLU A 391 26.57 -23.59 22.43
C GLU A 391 27.42 -23.62 21.16
N ALA A 392 28.33 -22.64 21.00
CA ALA A 392 29.61 -22.76 20.31
C ALA A 392 30.21 -21.36 20.15
N ASP A 393 30.97 -20.91 21.14
CA ASP A 393 32.32 -20.36 20.96
C ASP A 393 32.85 -19.81 22.29
N MET A 394 33.42 -20.70 23.09
CA MET A 394 34.44 -20.35 24.06
C MET A 394 35.50 -21.45 24.05
N THR A 395 36.38 -21.40 23.05
CA THR A 395 37.72 -21.98 23.16
C THR A 395 38.73 -20.93 22.74
N THR A 396 39.36 -20.33 23.74
CA THR A 396 40.59 -19.54 23.64
C THR A 396 41.75 -20.42 23.16
N PRO A 397 42.66 -19.92 22.31
CA PRO A 397 43.90 -20.61 22.01
C PRO A 397 45.00 -20.24 23.02
N ASP A 398 45.69 -21.28 23.52
CA ASP A 398 47.05 -21.19 24.07
C ASP A 398 48.08 -20.96 22.94
#